data_AF-N1PX05-F1
#
_entry.id   AF-N1PX05-F1
#
_cell.length_a   1.000
_cell.length_b   1.000
_cell.length_c   1.000
_cell.angle_alpha   90.00
_cell.angle_beta   90.00
_cell.angle_gamma   90.00
#
_symmetry.space_group_name_H-M   'P 1'
#
loop_
_entity.id
_entity.type
_entity.pdbx_description
1 polymer ?
#
loop_
_entity_poly.entity_id
_entity_poly.type
_entity_poly.pdbx_seq_one_letter_code
_entity_poly.pdbx_strand_id
1 'polypeptide(L)' 'VAVLQRENRLMTTAWYDLSGRIQSNGVSLGRRRQEPKSWIGKQRALVGPG' A
#
# COMPACT_ATOMS: atom_id res chain seq x y z
N VAL A 1 -35.30 -1.52 -12.91
CA VAL A 1 -34.47 -2.75 -12.82
C VAL A 1 -33.20 -2.67 -13.66
N ALA A 2 -33.26 -2.33 -14.96
CA ALA A 2 -32.07 -2.26 -15.83
C ALA A 2 -30.97 -1.29 -15.35
N VAL A 3 -31.35 -0.11 -14.84
CA VAL A 3 -30.41 0.88 -14.28
C VAL A 3 -29.66 0.31 -13.07
N LEU A 4 -30.38 -0.31 -12.13
CA LEU A 4 -29.80 -0.93 -10.94
C LEU A 4 -28.84 -2.08 -11.29
N GLN A 5 -29.16 -2.88 -12.31
CA GLN A 5 -28.27 -3.95 -12.78
C GLN A 5 -26.97 -3.40 -13.40
N ARG A 6 -27.07 -2.31 -14.17
CA ARG A 6 -25.89 -1.63 -14.72
C ARG A 6 -25.01 -1.08 -13.60
N GLU A 7 -25.61 -0.44 -12.61
CA GLU A 7 -24.90 0.16 -11.49
C GLU A 7 -24.23 -0.88 -10.60
N ASN A 8 -24.91 -1.99 -10.31
CA ASN A 8 -24.29 -3.13 -9.62
C ASN A 8 -23.09 -3.70 -10.37
N ARG A 9 -23.15 -3.80 -11.70
CA ARG A 9 -22.00 -4.24 -12.51
C ARG A 9 -20.83 -3.27 -12.40
N LEU A 10 -21.09 -1.96 -12.47
CA LEU A 10 -20.05 -0.93 -12.33
C LEU A 10 -19.41 -0.97 -10.94
N MET A 11 -20.21 -1.10 -9.88
CA MET A 11 -19.69 -1.24 -8.51
C MET A 11 -18.86 -2.51 -8.34
N THR A 12 -19.30 -3.63 -8.91
CA THR A 12 -18.57 -4.90 -8.87
C THR A 12 -17.20 -4.77 -9.57
N THR A 13 -17.15 -4.15 -10.74
CA THR A 13 -15.88 -3.91 -11.46
C THR A 13 -14.95 -3.00 -10.67
N ALA A 14 -15.47 -1.91 -10.09
CA ALA A 14 -14.69 -0.99 -9.27
C ALA A 14 -14.15 -1.68 -8.00
N TRP A 15 -14.93 -2.55 -7.38
CA TRP A 15 -14.51 -3.34 -6.22
C TRP A 15 -13.34 -4.27 -6.54
N TYR A 16 -13.40 -4.99 -7.67
CA TYR A 16 -12.31 -5.88 -8.09
C TYR A 16 -11.03 -5.10 -8.44
N ASP A 17 -11.13 -3.96 -9.13
CA ASP A 17 -9.97 -3.10 -9.43
C ASP A 17 -9.31 -2.56 -8.16
N LEU A 18 -10.10 -1.99 -7.23
CA LEU A 18 -9.57 -1.45 -5.97
C LEU A 18 -8.99 -2.53 -5.06
N SER A 19 -9.67 -3.67 -4.93
CA SER A 19 -9.18 -4.80 -4.12
C SER A 19 -7.89 -5.37 -4.70
N GLY A 20 -7.82 -5.50 -6.03
CA GLY A 20 -6.62 -5.91 -6.75
C GLY A 20 -5.47 -4.93 -6.53
N ARG A 21 -5.71 -3.61 -6.58
CA ARG A 21 -4.71 -2.59 -6.28
C ARG A 21 -4.24 -2.62 -4.83
N ILE A 22 -5.12 -2.82 -3.86
CA ILE A 22 -4.74 -2.88 -2.44
C ILE A 22 -3.91 -4.13 -2.15
N GLN A 23 -4.26 -5.27 -2.74
CA GLN A 23 -3.54 -6.53 -2.56
C GLN A 23 -2.22 -6.57 -3.35
N SER A 24 -2.19 -6.05 -4.58
CA SER A 24 -0.96 -5.98 -5.40
C SER A 24 0.02 -4.91 -4.91
N ASN A 25 -0.49 -3.77 -4.43
CA ASN A 25 0.32 -2.80 -3.68
C ASN A 25 0.50 -3.21 -2.21
N GLY A 26 0.07 -4.44 -1.86
CA GLY A 26 0.29 -5.07 -0.59
C GLY A 26 1.78 -5.20 -0.33
N VAL A 27 2.25 -4.33 0.58
CA VAL A 27 3.53 -4.44 1.28
C VAL A 27 4.76 -4.03 0.47
N SER A 28 4.67 -2.90 -0.22
CA SER A 28 5.82 -1.98 -0.38
C SER A 28 5.34 -0.54 -0.44
N LEU A 29 4.52 -0.12 0.53
CA LEU A 29 4.68 1.24 1.06
C LEU A 29 6.07 1.21 1.69
N GLY A 30 7.10 1.32 0.84
CA GLY A 30 8.49 1.12 1.18
C GLY A 30 8.68 1.91 2.44
N ARG A 31 8.94 1.21 3.57
CA ARG A 31 8.99 1.81 4.91
C ARG A 31 9.76 3.08 4.71
N ARG A 32 9.08 4.24 4.72
CA ARG A 32 9.72 5.50 4.34
C ARG A 32 10.97 5.51 5.17
N ARG A 33 12.16 5.39 4.55
CA ARG A 33 13.39 5.16 5.29
C ARG A 33 13.56 6.43 6.10
N GLN A 34 13.04 6.42 7.33
CA GLN A 34 13.17 7.50 8.27
C GLN A 34 14.67 7.49 8.51
N GLU A 35 15.36 8.43 7.88
CA GLU A 35 16.76 8.61 8.18
C GLU A 35 16.86 8.77 9.69
N PRO A 36 17.75 8.01 10.35
CA PRO A 36 17.85 8.07 11.78
C PRO A 36 18.21 9.50 12.21
N LYS A 37 17.25 10.20 12.82
CA LYS A 37 17.44 11.58 13.26
C LYS A 37 18.25 11.65 14.56
N SER A 38 18.16 10.64 15.42
CA SER A 38 18.90 10.56 16.68
C SER A 38 20.31 10.01 16.47
N TRP A 39 21.25 10.42 17.32
CA TRP A 39 22.64 9.93 17.29
C TRP A 39 22.71 8.40 17.38
N ILE A 40 21.95 7.80 18.30
CA ILE A 40 21.92 6.34 18.46
C ILE A 40 21.30 5.62 17.26
N GLY A 41 20.31 6.24 16.60
CA GLY A 41 19.74 5.71 15.36
C GLY A 41 20.79 5.65 14.25
N LYS A 42 21.65 6.67 14.14
CA LYS A 42 22.74 6.72 13.16
C LYS A 42 23.78 5.64 13.42
N GLN A 43 24.14 5.42 14.69
CA GLN A 43 25.06 4.35 15.09
C GLN A 43 24.51 2.96 14.72
N ARG A 44 23.23 2.69 14.99
CA ARG A 44 22.59 1.40 14.64
C ARG A 44 22.52 1.18 13.13
N ALA A 45 22.32 2.23 12.34
CA ALA A 45 22.30 2.13 10.88
C ALA A 45 23.67 1.82 10.26
N LEU A 46 24.77 2.22 10.91
CA LEU A 46 26.13 1.92 10.44
C LEU A 46 26.58 0.48 10.73
N VAL A 47 25.95 -0.18 11.71
CA VAL A 47 26.36 -1.50 12.21
C VAL A 47 25.36 -2.62 11.81
N GLY A 48 24.13 -2.26 11.44
CA GLY A 48 23.12 -3.21 10.97
C GLY A 48 23.40 -3.73 9.55
N PRO A 49 22.85 -4.89 9.16
CA PRO A 49 22.96 -5.37 7.79
C PRO A 49 22.16 -4.42 6.88
N GLY A 50 22.80 -3.94 5.81
CA GLY A 50 22.20 -3.01 4.83
C GLY A 50 20.95 -3.56 4.15
#